data_AF-A0A354XAQ8-F1
#
_entry.id   AF-A0A354XAQ8-F1
#
_cell.length_a   1.000
_cell.length_b   1.000
_cell.length_c   1.000
_cell.angle_alpha   90.00
_cell.angle_beta   90.00
_cell.angle_gamma   90.00
#
_symmetry.space_group_name_H-M   'P 1'
#
loop_
_entity.id
_entity.type
_entity.pdbx_description
1 polymer ?
#
loop_
_entity_poly.entity_id
_entity_poly.type
_entity_poly.pdbx_seq_one_letter_code
_entity_poly.pdbx_strand_id
1 'polypeptide(L)'
;MSAVLFLLIKKFLLLLACHFLGDYGLQNAWMAMMKGKEWHPMFAHVTTYTSVFALIFAFPTLTFDPCALLFILCSHLLIDICKARLNLFSDAVDQGLHFLCLGIILAMEWI
;
A
#
# COMPACT_ATOMS: atom_id res chain seq x y z
N MET A 1 0.11 8.39 27.73
CA MET A 1 -0.01 7.48 26.57
C MET A 1 0.68 6.18 26.93
N SER A 2 0.02 5.02 26.78
CA SER A 2 0.67 3.74 27.08
C SER A 2 1.76 3.43 26.04
N ALA A 3 2.78 2.65 26.44
CA ALA A 3 3.86 2.24 25.53
C ALA A 3 3.32 1.47 24.30
N VAL A 4 2.27 0.67 24.49
CA VAL A 4 1.58 -0.05 23.41
C VAL A 4 0.96 0.91 22.40
N LEU A 5 0.21 1.92 22.86
CA LEU A 5 -0.42 2.91 21.98
C LEU A 5 0.63 3.69 21.17
N PHE A 6 1.75 4.04 21.80
CA PHE A 6 2.86 4.69 21.10
C PHE A 6 3.44 3.81 19.97
N LEU A 7 3.64 2.51 20.23
CA LEU A 7 4.15 1.57 19.22
C LEU A 7 3.17 1.37 18.06
N LEU A 8 1.87 1.24 18.35
CA LEU A 8 0.84 1.12 17.33
C LEU A 8 0.80 2.34 16.40
N ILE A 9 0.85 3.55 16.98
CA ILE A 9 0.89 4.79 16.20
C ILE A 9 2.14 4.82 15.31
N LYS A 10 3.32 4.46 15.84
CA LYS A 10 4.56 4.45 15.07
C LYS A 10 4.48 3.48 13.88
N LYS A 11 3.97 2.26 14.09
CA LYS A 11 3.79 1.25 13.04
C LYS A 11 2.81 1.74 11.97
N PHE A 12 1.67 2.29 12.39
CA PHE A 12 0.69 2.83 11.47
C PHE A 12 1.25 3.99 10.64
N LEU A 13 1.97 4.92 11.26
CA LEU A 13 2.62 6.03 10.54
C LEU A 13 3.68 5.54 9.54
N LEU A 14 4.42 4.50 9.87
CA LEU A 14 5.36 3.87 8.94
C LEU A 14 4.65 3.28 7.72
N LEU A 15 3.58 2.49 7.95
CA LEU A 15 2.76 1.93 6.86
C LEU A 15 2.17 3.04 5.98
N LEU A 16 1.67 4.11 6.60
CA LEU A 16 1.09 5.26 5.90
C LEU A 16 2.13 5.99 5.06
N ALA A 17 3.35 6.16 5.58
CA ALA A 17 4.45 6.75 4.84
C ALA A 17 4.83 5.89 3.63
N CYS A 18 4.91 4.56 3.79
CA CYS A 18 5.12 3.63 2.67
C CYS A 18 4.03 3.75 1.61
N HIS A 19 2.77 3.83 2.02
CA HIS A 19 1.64 3.99 1.11
C HIS A 19 1.76 5.29 0.29
N PHE A 20 1.91 6.45 0.94
CA PHE A 20 2.00 7.72 0.21
C PHE A 20 3.23 7.80 -0.70
N LEU A 21 4.37 7.27 -0.24
CA LEU A 21 5.59 7.25 -1.05
C LEU A 21 5.42 6.36 -2.28
N GLY A 22 4.80 5.18 -2.13
CA GLY A 22 4.56 4.27 -3.25
C GLY A 22 3.50 4.76 -4.23
N ASP A 23 2.36 5.23 -3.72
CA ASP A 23 1.17 5.52 -4.53
C ASP A 23 1.23 6.90 -5.20
N TYR A 24 1.93 7.85 -4.57
CA TYR A 24 2.07 9.22 -5.06
C TYR A 24 3.51 9.62 -5.32
N GLY A 25 4.41 9.40 -4.34
CA GLY A 25 5.78 9.90 -4.42
C GLY A 25 6.60 9.30 -5.56
N LEU A 26 6.44 8.00 -5.81
CA LEU A 26 7.16 7.25 -6.85
C LEU A 26 6.30 6.94 -8.07
N GLN A 27 4.99 7.18 -8.01
CA GLN A 27 4.12 7.06 -9.17
C GLN A 27 4.39 8.22 -10.14
N ASN A 28 4.88 7.89 -11.33
CA ASN A 28 5.08 8.89 -12.38
C ASN A 28 3.82 9.12 -13.24
N ALA A 29 3.85 10.15 -14.08
CA ALA A 29 2.73 10.53 -14.93
C ALA A 29 2.28 9.41 -15.88
N TRP A 30 3.21 8.62 -16.42
CA TRP A 30 2.88 7.51 -17.31
C TRP A 30 2.07 6.43 -16.59
N MET A 31 2.48 6.03 -15.38
CA MET A 31 1.74 5.09 -14.54
C MET A 31 0.32 5.61 -14.27
N ALA A 32 0.21 6.86 -13.80
CA ALA A 32 -1.06 7.45 -13.41
C ALA A 32 -2.06 7.55 -14.58
N MET A 33 -1.60 7.97 -15.76
CA MET A 33 -2.47 8.17 -16.92
C MET A 33 -2.85 6.87 -17.64
N MET A 34 -2.01 5.83 -17.53
CA MET A 34 -2.12 4.64 -18.37
C MET A 34 -2.50 3.37 -17.59
N LYS A 35 -2.40 3.31 -16.25
CA LYS A 35 -2.75 2.10 -15.47
C LYS A 35 -4.18 1.60 -15.72
N GLY A 36 -5.11 2.53 -15.93
CA GLY A 36 -6.50 2.22 -16.30
C GLY A 36 -6.71 1.68 -17.72
N LYS A 37 -5.71 1.82 -18.60
CA LYS A 37 -5.81 1.47 -20.03
C LYS A 37 -4.95 0.23 -20.37
N GLU A 38 -3.74 0.16 -19.84
CA GLU A 38 -2.75 -0.86 -20.20
C GLU A 38 -2.22 -1.62 -18.98
N TRP A 39 -1.94 -2.91 -19.13
CA TRP A 39 -1.53 -3.76 -18.01
C TRP A 39 -0.09 -3.48 -17.59
N HIS A 40 0.77 -3.09 -18.53
CA HIS A 40 2.16 -2.77 -18.25
C HIS A 40 2.32 -1.63 -17.21
N PRO A 41 1.70 -0.44 -17.37
CA PRO A 41 1.74 0.62 -16.35
C PRO A 41 1.03 0.23 -15.05
N MET A 42 0.00 -0.62 -15.10
CA MET A 42 -0.65 -1.15 -13.89
C MET A 42 0.35 -1.98 -13.06
N PHE A 43 0.99 -2.97 -13.68
CA PHE A 43 1.98 -3.80 -12.98
C PHE A 43 3.20 -3.00 -12.55
N ALA A 44 3.66 -2.06 -13.37
CA ALA A 44 4.76 -1.16 -13.00
C ALA A 44 4.41 -0.36 -11.74
N HIS A 45 3.22 0.25 -11.71
CA HIS A 45 2.73 0.98 -10.55
C HIS A 45 2.63 0.11 -9.30
N VAL A 46 1.91 -1.01 -9.37
CA VAL A 46 1.71 -1.88 -8.20
C VAL A 46 3.04 -2.46 -7.69
N THR A 47 3.97 -2.80 -8.60
CA THR A 47 5.30 -3.28 -8.21
C THR A 47 6.11 -2.17 -7.53
N THR A 48 6.09 -0.95 -8.07
CA THR A 48 6.73 0.21 -7.45
C THR A 48 6.12 0.53 -6.08
N TYR A 49 4.79 0.47 -5.95
CA TYR A 49 4.10 0.65 -4.69
C TYR A 49 4.53 -0.39 -3.65
N THR A 50 4.47 -1.68 -4.03
CA THR A 50 4.80 -2.80 -3.14
C THR A 50 6.27 -2.80 -2.74
N SER A 51 7.19 -2.38 -3.62
CA SER A 51 8.62 -2.38 -3.32
C SER A 51 8.98 -1.41 -2.19
N VAL A 52 8.24 -0.32 -2.01
CA VAL A 52 8.43 0.59 -0.88
C VAL A 52 8.18 -0.11 0.46
N PHE A 53 7.17 -0.98 0.54
CA PHE A 53 6.91 -1.79 1.73
C PHE A 53 7.96 -2.89 1.91
N ALA A 54 8.47 -3.47 0.82
CA ALA A 54 9.51 -4.48 0.88
C ALA A 54 10.81 -3.96 1.53
N LEU A 55 11.06 -2.64 1.49
CA LEU A 55 12.21 -2.04 2.18
C LEU A 55 12.14 -2.22 3.71
N ILE A 56 10.97 -2.50 4.29
CA ILE A 56 10.84 -2.77 5.73
C ILE A 56 11.69 -3.99 6.14
N PHE A 57 11.81 -5.01 5.28
CA PHE A 57 12.67 -6.17 5.51
C PHE A 57 14.16 -5.81 5.65
N ALA A 58 14.59 -4.66 5.15
CA ALA A 58 15.97 -4.21 5.26
C ALA A 58 16.31 -3.62 6.65
N PHE A 59 15.33 -3.46 7.55
CA PHE A 59 15.53 -2.89 8.89
C PHE A 59 15.45 -4.00 9.97
N PRO A 60 16.59 -4.46 10.54
CA PRO A 60 16.61 -5.59 11.48
C PRO A 60 15.83 -5.38 12.78
N THR A 61 15.50 -4.13 13.11
CA THR A 61 14.75 -3.75 14.31
C THR A 61 13.24 -3.77 14.09
N LEU A 62 12.78 -4.02 12.87
CA LEU A 62 11.38 -4.15 12.51
C LEU A 62 11.08 -5.62 12.17
N THR A 63 9.89 -6.06 12.56
CA THR A 63 9.34 -7.33 12.09
C THR A 63 8.36 -7.01 10.98
N PHE A 64 8.39 -7.78 9.90
CA PHE A 64 7.41 -7.66 8.83
C PHE A 64 7.10 -9.04 8.27
N ASP A 65 5.83 -9.42 8.23
CA ASP A 65 5.41 -10.72 7.74
C ASP A 65 5.39 -10.73 6.20
N PRO A 66 6.01 -11.71 5.51
CA PRO A 66 5.89 -11.86 4.05
C PRO A 66 4.43 -11.92 3.55
N CYS A 67 3.50 -12.43 4.37
CA CYS A 67 2.08 -12.43 4.07
C CYS A 67 1.50 -11.02 3.97
N ALA A 68 2.00 -10.05 4.75
CA ALA A 68 1.59 -8.66 4.60
C ALA A 68 2.02 -8.08 3.25
N LEU A 69 3.23 -8.39 2.79
CA LEU A 69 3.69 -7.91 1.47
C LEU A 69 2.83 -8.48 0.34
N LEU A 70 2.50 -9.78 0.40
CA LEU A 70 1.60 -10.42 -0.57
C LEU A 70 0.20 -9.82 -0.50
N PHE A 71 -0.32 -9.57 0.71
CA PHE A 71 -1.61 -8.94 0.90
C PHE A 71 -1.65 -7.52 0.32
N ILE A 72 -0.62 -6.71 0.55
CA ILE A 72 -0.45 -5.36 -0.04
C ILE A 72 -0.47 -5.45 -1.57
N LEU A 73 0.36 -6.33 -2.14
CA LEU A 73 0.45 -6.51 -3.60
C LEU A 73 -0.92 -6.87 -4.21
N CYS A 74 -1.58 -7.87 -3.66
CA CYS A 74 -2.86 -8.36 -4.17
C CYS A 74 -3.99 -7.34 -3.96
N SER A 75 -4.10 -6.75 -2.77
CA SER A 75 -5.14 -5.76 -2.48
C SER A 75 -4.98 -4.50 -3.32
N HIS A 76 -3.77 -3.96 -3.44
CA HIS A 76 -3.50 -2.76 -4.25
C HIS A 76 -3.85 -2.99 -5.72
N LEU A 77 -3.42 -4.13 -6.29
CA LEU A 77 -3.77 -4.50 -7.66
C LEU A 77 -5.28 -4.58 -7.87
N LEU A 78 -6.01 -5.23 -6.97
CA LEU A 78 -7.45 -5.39 -7.08
C LEU A 78 -8.19 -4.05 -6.96
N ILE A 79 -7.82 -3.22 -5.97
CA ILE A 79 -8.41 -1.90 -5.76
C ILE A 79 -8.20 -1.04 -7.00
N ASP A 80 -6.97 -1.01 -7.54
CA ASP A 80 -6.66 -0.22 -8.73
C ASP A 80 -7.35 -0.74 -10.00
N ILE A 81 -7.53 -2.05 -10.17
CA ILE A 81 -8.34 -2.59 -11.27
C ILE A 81 -9.79 -2.10 -11.13
N CYS A 82 -10.38 -2.25 -9.95
CA CYS A 82 -11.74 -1.81 -9.69
C CYS A 82 -11.92 -0.30 -9.91
N LYS A 83 -10.94 0.51 -9.51
CA LYS A 83 -10.95 1.95 -9.68
C LYS A 83 -10.63 2.39 -11.10
N ALA A 84 -9.40 2.15 -11.54
CA ALA A 84 -8.84 2.77 -12.73
C ALA A 84 -9.31 2.11 -14.04
N ARG A 85 -9.69 0.83 -13.99
CA ARG A 85 -10.15 0.08 -15.19
C ARG A 85 -11.65 -0.07 -15.24
N LEU A 86 -12.26 -0.41 -14.10
CA LEU A 86 -13.70 -0.68 -14.02
C LEU A 86 -14.51 0.55 -13.57
N ASN A 87 -13.87 1.63 -13.09
CA ASN A 87 -14.53 2.86 -12.64
C ASN A 87 -15.63 2.61 -11.59
N LEU A 88 -15.41 1.65 -10.69
CA LEU A 88 -16.41 1.23 -9.70
C LEU A 88 -16.55 2.19 -8.53
N PHE A 89 -15.51 2.97 -8.19
CA PHE A 89 -15.55 3.87 -7.04
C PHE A 89 -14.66 5.10 -7.20
N SER A 90 -14.93 6.12 -6.38
CA SER A 90 -14.23 7.41 -6.34
C SER A 90 -12.86 7.32 -5.68
N ASP A 91 -12.02 8.35 -5.85
CA ASP A 91 -10.70 8.47 -5.21
C ASP A 91 -10.78 8.41 -3.67
N ALA A 92 -11.84 8.94 -3.06
CA ALA A 92 -12.00 8.87 -1.61
C ALA A 92 -12.24 7.43 -1.12
N VAL A 93 -13.00 6.63 -1.88
CA VAL A 93 -13.26 5.23 -1.55
C VAL A 93 -12.01 4.39 -1.78
N ASP A 94 -11.30 4.65 -2.87
CA ASP A 94 -10.00 4.04 -3.19
C ASP A 94 -9.02 4.18 -2.01
N GLN A 95 -8.76 5.40 -1.56
CA GLN A 95 -7.84 5.65 -0.45
C GLN A 95 -8.35 5.06 0.88
N GLY A 96 -9.67 5.08 1.10
CA GLY A 96 -10.30 4.44 2.26
C GLY A 96 -10.05 2.92 2.31
N LEU A 97 -10.11 2.23 1.17
CA LEU A 97 -9.80 0.80 1.08
C LEU A 97 -8.32 0.52 1.33
N HIS A 98 -7.41 1.34 0.81
CA HIS A 98 -5.98 1.22 1.10
C HIS A 98 -5.70 1.39 2.60
N PHE A 99 -6.28 2.39 3.26
CA PHE A 99 -6.11 2.59 4.70
C PHE A 99 -6.71 1.45 5.52
N LEU A 100 -7.84 0.88 5.08
CA LEU A 100 -8.40 -0.32 5.68
C LEU A 100 -7.42 -1.50 5.60
N CYS A 101 -6.77 -1.72 4.45
CA CYS A 101 -5.74 -2.73 4.29
C CYS A 101 -4.56 -2.51 5.26
N LEU A 102 -4.09 -1.27 5.42
CA LEU A 102 -3.04 -0.96 6.41
C LEU A 102 -3.49 -1.25 7.85
N GLY A 103 -4.75 -0.95 8.17
CA GLY A 103 -5.36 -1.28 9.46
C GLY A 103 -5.43 -2.79 9.71
N ILE A 104 -5.75 -3.58 8.69
CA ILE A 104 -5.76 -5.06 8.77
C ILE A 104 -4.34 -5.58 9.06
N ILE A 105 -3.32 -5.08 8.36
CA ILE A 105 -1.92 -5.47 8.62
C ILE A 105 -1.52 -5.20 10.07
N LEU A 106 -1.89 -4.01 10.59
CA LEU A 106 -1.62 -3.65 11.97
C LEU A 106 -2.38 -4.55 12.96
N ALA A 107 -3.65 -4.85 12.69
CA ALA A 107 -4.50 -5.68 13.53
C ALA A 107 -4.09 -7.16 13.56
N MET A 108 -3.49 -7.65 12.48
CA MET A 108 -2.92 -9.00 12.38
C MET A 108 -1.51 -9.11 12.96
N GLU A 109 -0.96 -8.01 13.50
CA GLU A 109 0.41 -7.93 14.02
C GLU A 109 1.49 -8.34 12.99
N TRP A 110 1.22 -8.12 11.71
CA TRP A 110 2.17 -8.42 10.65
C TRP A 110 3.29 -7.38 10.49
N ILE A 111 3.27 -6.32 11.30
CA ILE A 111 4.33 -5.32 11.47
C ILE A 111 4.43 -4.92 12.94
#